data_AF-A0A3E0MJL2-F1
#
_entry.id   AF-A0A3E0MJL2-F1
#
_cell.length_a   1.000
_cell.length_b   1.000
_cell.length_c   1.000
_cell.angle_alpha   90.00
_cell.angle_beta   90.00
_cell.angle_gamma   90.00
#
_symmetry.space_group_name_H-M   'P 1'
#
loop_
_entity.id
_entity.type
_entity.pdbx_description
1 polymer ?
#
loop_
_entity_poly.entity_id
_entity_poly.type
_entity_poly.pdbx_seq_one_letter_code
_entity_poly.pdbx_strand_id
1 'polypeptide(L)'
;RLVRVRVEKSSSILMAGMEGSELPIVVAHGEGRAQFVDSGAISSVETSDRVSLRYVDNMGEQTHAFPANPNGSPNGITGLCNTDGRINIMMPHPERVFRTVQMSWAPSDWPEDSGWMRLFRNARVWVN
;
A
#
# COMPACT_ATOMS: atom_id res chain seq x y z
N ARG A 1 7.13 12.04 -2.81
CA ARG A 1 6.37 12.43 -1.60
C ARG A 1 6.42 11.26 -0.62
N LEU A 2 6.44 11.54 0.69
CA LEU A 2 6.11 10.54 1.70
C LEU A 2 4.61 10.71 2.01
N VAL A 3 3.83 9.65 1.86
CA VAL A 3 2.37 9.66 2.11
C VAL A 3 2.02 8.50 3.03
N ARG A 4 0.84 8.58 3.68
CA ARG A 4 0.34 7.52 4.54
C ARG A 4 -0.51 6.55 3.73
N VAL A 5 -0.30 5.27 3.94
CA VAL A 5 -1.15 4.21 3.39
C VAL A 5 -1.62 3.28 4.49
N ARG A 6 -2.81 2.70 4.31
CA ARG A 6 -3.29 1.57 5.09
C ARG A 6 -3.09 0.28 4.29
N VAL A 7 -2.61 -0.76 4.97
CA VAL A 7 -2.60 -2.12 4.43
C VAL A 7 -3.97 -2.73 4.63
N GLU A 8 -4.61 -3.11 3.54
CA GLU A 8 -5.95 -3.68 3.54
C GLU A 8 -5.88 -5.21 3.66
N LYS A 9 -6.92 -5.79 4.24
CA LYS A 9 -7.08 -7.25 4.22
C LYS A 9 -7.30 -7.71 2.78
N SER A 10 -6.42 -8.58 2.30
CA SER A 10 -6.43 -9.07 0.91
C SER A 10 -5.85 -10.47 0.81
N SER A 11 -5.95 -11.09 -0.37
CA SER A 11 -5.32 -12.39 -0.65
C SER A 11 -3.79 -12.32 -0.73
N SER A 12 -3.20 -11.12 -0.76
CA SER A 12 -1.77 -10.91 -1.01
C SER A 12 -0.87 -11.60 0.01
N ILE A 13 -0.12 -12.62 -0.44
CA ILE A 13 0.86 -13.32 0.40
C ILE A 13 1.96 -12.37 0.90
N LEU A 14 2.25 -11.32 0.15
CA LEU A 14 3.29 -10.35 0.48
C LEU A 14 2.87 -9.41 1.61
N MET A 15 1.56 -9.20 1.80
CA MET A 15 1.01 -8.33 2.85
C MET A 15 0.54 -9.09 4.09
N ALA A 16 0.72 -10.41 4.13
CA ALA A 16 0.25 -11.26 5.21
C ALA A 16 0.74 -10.80 6.60
N GLY A 17 -0.20 -10.57 7.50
CA GLY A 17 0.07 -10.12 8.88
C GLY A 17 0.47 -8.65 8.98
N MET A 18 0.21 -7.85 7.94
CA MET A 18 0.38 -6.40 7.93
C MET A 18 -0.97 -5.66 7.89
N GLU A 19 -2.08 -6.37 7.71
CA GLU A 19 -3.43 -5.81 7.56
C GLU A 19 -3.79 -4.89 8.73
N GLY A 20 -4.40 -3.75 8.43
CA GLY A 20 -4.74 -2.72 9.42
C GLY A 20 -3.58 -1.79 9.81
N SER A 21 -2.34 -2.11 9.42
CA SER A 21 -1.21 -1.21 9.65
C SER A 21 -1.34 0.05 8.80
N GLU A 22 -1.02 1.20 9.40
CA GLU A 22 -0.93 2.47 8.69
C GLU A 22 0.53 2.94 8.68
N LEU A 23 1.14 2.95 7.50
CA LEU A 23 2.57 3.15 7.33
C LEU A 23 2.84 4.31 6.37
N PRO A 24 3.85 5.16 6.65
CA PRO A 24 4.36 6.09 5.66
C PRO A 24 5.09 5.33 4.55
N ILE A 25 4.91 5.73 3.29
CA ILE A 25 5.58 5.14 2.13
C ILE A 25 5.97 6.20 1.10
N VAL A 26 7.08 5.96 0.39
CA VAL A 26 7.54 6.84 -0.68
C VAL A 26 6.73 6.62 -1.95
N VAL A 27 6.29 7.74 -2.53
CA VAL A 27 5.63 7.82 -3.84
C VAL A 27 6.44 8.72 -4.77
N ALA A 28 6.72 8.24 -5.98
CA ALA A 28 7.54 8.94 -6.97
C ALA A 28 7.09 8.62 -8.41
N HIS A 29 5.86 9.00 -8.78
CA HIS A 29 5.28 8.73 -10.10
C HIS A 29 4.52 9.93 -10.68
N GLY A 30 4.39 9.98 -12.00
CA GLY A 30 3.52 10.93 -12.73
C GLY A 30 2.20 10.33 -13.21
N GLU A 31 2.13 9.00 -13.35
CA GLU A 31 1.02 8.28 -14.01
C GLU A 31 0.41 7.20 -13.10
N GLY A 32 0.38 7.44 -11.79
CA GLY A 32 -0.05 6.43 -10.80
C GLY A 32 -1.56 6.33 -10.55
N ARG A 33 -2.40 7.10 -11.26
CA ARG A 33 -3.84 7.12 -11.03
C ARG A 33 -4.48 5.83 -11.54
N ALA A 34 -5.07 5.06 -10.64
CA ALA A 34 -5.87 3.89 -11.01
C ALA A 34 -7.09 4.33 -11.85
N GLN A 35 -7.25 3.73 -13.02
CA GLN A 35 -8.37 3.96 -13.93
C GLN A 35 -9.14 2.66 -14.13
N PHE A 36 -10.44 2.72 -13.87
CA PHE A 36 -11.37 1.61 -14.07
C PHE A 36 -12.31 1.95 -15.22
N VAL A 37 -12.83 0.92 -15.90
CA VAL A 37 -13.74 1.10 -17.05
C VAL A 37 -15.02 1.82 -16.63
N ASP A 38 -15.57 1.46 -15.46
CA ASP A 38 -16.77 2.06 -14.89
C ASP A 38 -16.84 1.84 -13.36
N SER A 39 -17.92 2.32 -12.73
CA SER A 39 -18.20 2.13 -11.31
C SER A 39 -18.49 0.68 -10.91
N GLY A 40 -18.94 -0.16 -11.85
CA GLY A 40 -19.15 -1.59 -11.63
C GLY A 40 -17.83 -2.32 -11.44
N ALA A 41 -16.81 -1.98 -12.24
CA ALA A 41 -15.45 -2.49 -12.10
C ALA A 41 -14.82 -2.07 -10.76
N ILE A 42 -15.07 -0.84 -10.30
CA ILE A 42 -14.65 -0.37 -8.97
C ILE A 42 -15.32 -1.23 -7.88
N SER A 43 -16.65 -1.37 -7.93
CA SER A 43 -17.40 -2.15 -6.93
C SER A 43 -16.99 -3.62 -6.90
N SER A 44 -16.66 -4.18 -8.07
CA SER A 44 -16.16 -5.55 -8.20
C SER A 44 -14.78 -5.71 -7.54
N VAL A 45 -13.85 -4.77 -7.72
CA VAL A 45 -12.53 -4.89 -7.08
C VAL A 45 -12.62 -4.73 -5.56
N GLU A 46 -13.49 -3.83 -5.09
CA GLU A 46 -13.75 -3.58 -3.66
C GLU A 46 -14.21 -4.82 -2.90
N THR A 47 -14.98 -5.70 -3.55
CA THR A 47 -15.56 -6.91 -2.94
C THR A 47 -14.77 -8.18 -3.21
N SER A 48 -13.59 -8.07 -3.83
CA SER A 48 -12.83 -9.22 -4.35
C SER A 48 -11.64 -9.67 -3.49
N ASP A 49 -11.41 -9.06 -2.32
CA ASP A 49 -10.20 -9.25 -1.49
C ASP A 49 -8.88 -8.94 -2.24
N ARG A 50 -8.94 -8.14 -3.32
CA ARG A 50 -7.78 -7.83 -4.16
C ARG A 50 -7.12 -6.50 -3.85
N VAL A 51 -7.79 -5.59 -3.14
CA VAL A 51 -7.19 -4.30 -2.75
C VAL A 51 -6.24 -4.52 -1.59
N SER A 52 -4.94 -4.30 -1.80
CA SER A 52 -3.91 -4.56 -0.79
C SER A 52 -3.45 -3.28 -0.06
N LEU A 53 -3.59 -2.11 -0.70
CA LEU A 53 -3.12 -0.83 -0.17
C LEU A 53 -4.06 0.31 -0.57
N ARG A 54 -4.31 1.21 0.38
CA ARG A 54 -5.02 2.47 0.16
C ARG A 54 -4.25 3.67 0.69
N TYR A 55 -4.31 4.79 -0.01
CA TYR A 55 -3.98 6.08 0.55
C TYR A 55 -5.00 6.47 1.62
N VAL A 56 -4.50 6.93 2.76
CA VAL A 56 -5.30 7.48 3.85
C VAL A 56 -4.78 8.85 4.24
N ASP A 57 -5.64 9.69 4.80
CA ASP A 57 -5.21 10.96 5.36
C ASP A 57 -4.52 10.80 6.72
N ASN A 58 -4.16 11.91 7.35
CA ASN A 58 -3.46 11.91 8.64
C ASN A 58 -4.35 11.46 9.81
N MET A 59 -5.68 11.42 9.64
CA MET A 59 -6.62 10.86 10.62
C MET A 59 -6.83 9.36 10.40
N GLY A 60 -6.25 8.79 9.34
CA GLY A 60 -6.43 7.40 8.94
C GLY A 60 -7.65 7.19 8.04
N GLU A 61 -8.36 8.24 7.64
CA GLU A 61 -9.55 8.08 6.80
C GLU A 61 -9.16 7.88 5.33
N GLN A 62 -9.87 6.97 4.65
CA GLN A 62 -9.69 6.78 3.21
C GLN A 62 -9.99 8.09 2.49
N THR A 63 -9.12 8.48 1.55
CA THR A 63 -9.21 9.82 0.96
C THR A 63 -8.95 9.85 -0.53
N HIS A 64 -9.65 10.75 -1.20
CA HIS A 64 -9.39 11.17 -2.58
C HIS A 64 -8.67 12.52 -2.64
N ALA A 65 -8.49 13.18 -1.50
CA ALA A 65 -7.98 14.54 -1.46
C ALA A 65 -6.46 14.57 -1.67
N PHE A 66 -6.02 15.43 -2.58
CA PHE A 66 -4.62 15.79 -2.70
C PHE A 66 -4.18 16.63 -1.48
N PRO A 67 -2.97 16.41 -0.91
CA PRO A 67 -1.92 15.50 -1.37
C PRO A 67 -1.90 14.13 -0.69
N ALA A 68 -2.83 13.84 0.23
CA ALA A 68 -2.87 12.57 0.96
C ALA A 68 -3.07 11.37 0.01
N ASN A 69 -3.96 11.53 -0.96
CA ASN A 69 -3.99 10.73 -2.17
C ASN A 69 -3.27 11.50 -3.29
N PRO A 70 -2.02 11.14 -3.64
CA PRO A 70 -1.17 11.94 -4.51
C PRO A 70 -1.56 11.89 -5.99
N ASN A 71 -2.39 10.93 -6.41
CA ASN A 71 -2.70 10.69 -7.83
C ASN A 71 -4.20 10.65 -8.13
N GLY A 72 -5.08 10.79 -7.13
CA GLY A 72 -6.53 10.82 -7.31
C GLY A 72 -7.13 9.46 -7.67
N SER A 73 -6.48 8.35 -7.28
CA SER A 73 -7.02 7.01 -7.47
C SER A 73 -8.34 6.82 -6.70
N PRO A 74 -9.36 6.19 -7.30
CA PRO A 74 -10.62 5.90 -6.63
C PRO A 74 -10.42 5.10 -5.33
N ASN A 75 -11.18 5.44 -4.28
CA ASN A 75 -11.15 4.86 -2.94
C ASN A 75 -9.74 4.72 -2.34
N GLY A 76 -8.82 5.61 -2.74
CA GLY A 76 -7.42 5.56 -2.33
C GLY A 76 -6.62 4.39 -2.90
N ILE A 77 -7.18 3.55 -3.79
CA ILE A 77 -6.55 2.31 -4.25
C ILE A 77 -5.17 2.58 -4.84
N THR A 78 -4.15 1.93 -4.31
CA THR A 78 -2.77 2.08 -4.78
C THR A 78 -1.98 0.77 -4.83
N GLY A 79 -2.57 -0.33 -4.35
CA GLY A 79 -2.02 -1.68 -4.48
C GLY A 79 -3.12 -2.71 -4.71
N LEU A 80 -2.83 -3.67 -5.58
CA LEU A 80 -3.73 -4.75 -5.96
C LEU A 80 -2.99 -6.08 -6.00
N CYS A 81 -3.68 -7.17 -5.67
CA CYS A 81 -3.20 -8.52 -5.90
C CYS A 81 -4.09 -9.33 -6.87
N ASN A 82 -3.55 -10.43 -7.37
CA ASN A 82 -4.32 -11.42 -8.12
C ASN A 82 -5.15 -12.31 -7.17
N THR A 83 -6.06 -13.10 -7.72
CA THR A 83 -7.02 -13.90 -6.94
C THR A 83 -6.37 -14.91 -6.00
N ASP A 84 -5.22 -15.48 -6.36
CA ASP A 84 -4.50 -16.42 -5.51
C ASP A 84 -3.43 -15.77 -4.62
N GLY A 85 -3.31 -14.44 -4.69
CA GLY A 85 -2.44 -13.65 -3.82
C GLY A 85 -0.95 -13.66 -4.15
N ARG A 86 -0.49 -14.50 -5.10
CA ARG A 86 0.94 -14.68 -5.41
C ARG A 86 1.56 -13.51 -6.17
N ILE A 87 0.73 -12.68 -6.79
CA ILE A 87 1.15 -11.46 -7.50
C ILE A 87 0.53 -10.27 -6.80
N ASN A 88 1.37 -9.32 -6.38
CA ASN A 88 0.94 -8.04 -5.83
C ASN A 88 1.65 -6.90 -6.53
N ILE A 89 0.88 -5.98 -7.11
CA ILE A 89 1.39 -4.75 -7.72
C ILE A 89 1.03 -3.56 -6.84
N MET A 90 1.89 -2.55 -6.82
CA MET A 90 1.61 -1.29 -6.14
C MET A 90 2.39 -0.14 -6.78
N MET A 91 1.84 1.06 -6.68
CA MET A 91 2.49 2.29 -7.15
C MET A 91 3.50 2.92 -6.18
N PRO A 92 3.37 2.78 -4.84
CA PRO A 92 4.38 3.23 -3.90
C PRO A 92 5.63 2.34 -3.91
N HIS A 93 6.73 2.83 -3.33
CA HIS A 93 8.05 2.19 -3.36
C HIS A 93 8.49 1.68 -1.97
N PRO A 94 8.04 0.49 -1.52
CA PRO A 94 8.46 -0.06 -0.22
C PRO A 94 9.97 -0.34 -0.18
N GLU A 95 10.60 -0.63 -1.31
CA GLU A 95 12.04 -0.89 -1.46
C GLU A 95 12.90 0.36 -1.30
N ARG A 96 12.30 1.56 -1.35
CA ARG A 96 13.01 2.81 -1.07
C ARG A 96 12.97 3.21 0.40
N VAL A 97 12.18 2.50 1.21
CA VAL A 97 11.94 2.82 2.63
C VAL A 97 11.90 1.57 3.50
N PHE A 98 12.57 0.48 3.10
CA PHE A 98 12.62 -0.73 3.94
C PHE A 98 13.49 -0.54 5.19
N ARG A 99 14.43 0.40 5.16
CA ARG A 99 15.19 0.84 6.34
C ARG A 99 14.55 2.11 6.91
N THR A 100 14.44 2.20 8.23
CA THR A 100 13.90 3.38 8.91
C THR A 100 14.67 4.65 8.57
N VAL A 101 16.00 4.57 8.46
CA VAL A 101 16.87 5.71 8.09
C VAL A 101 16.60 6.30 6.69
N GLN A 102 15.91 5.56 5.81
CA GLN A 102 15.56 6.04 4.47
C GLN A 102 14.24 6.83 4.43
N MET A 103 13.47 6.82 5.52
CA MET A 103 12.23 7.57 5.59
C MET A 103 12.51 9.05 5.87
N SER A 104 11.81 9.96 5.18
CA SER A 104 11.94 11.39 5.46
C SER A 104 11.39 11.79 6.84
N TRP A 105 10.52 10.96 7.40
CA TRP A 105 10.04 11.02 8.78
C TRP A 105 9.69 9.61 9.24
N ALA A 106 10.07 9.27 10.47
CA ALA A 106 9.65 8.08 11.19
C ALA A 106 9.68 8.38 12.69
N PRO A 107 8.91 7.66 13.52
CA PRO A 107 9.06 7.69 14.97
C PRO A 107 10.49 7.38 15.39
N SER A 108 10.98 8.07 16.43
CA SER A 108 12.38 7.99 16.86
C SER A 108 12.78 6.65 17.46
N ASP A 109 11.80 5.87 17.92
CA ASP A 109 11.95 4.57 18.55
C ASP A 109 11.84 3.40 17.55
N TRP A 110 11.65 3.69 16.25
CA TRP A 110 11.63 2.64 15.24
C TRP A 110 13.00 1.96 15.11
N PRO A 111 13.02 0.62 14.97
CA PRO A 111 14.27 -0.13 14.78
C PRO A 111 14.87 0.14 13.40
N GLU A 112 15.99 -0.52 13.08
CA GLU A 112 16.66 -0.44 11.77
C GLU A 112 15.70 -0.71 10.59
N ASP A 113 14.88 -1.75 10.73
CA ASP A 113 13.90 -2.14 9.72
C ASP A 113 12.59 -1.35 9.90
N SER A 114 12.10 -0.78 8.80
CA SER A 114 10.76 -0.22 8.79
C SER A 114 9.70 -1.31 8.66
N GLY A 115 8.43 -0.94 8.84
CA GLY A 115 7.29 -1.84 8.58
C GLY A 115 7.31 -2.47 7.18
N TRP A 116 7.90 -1.81 6.18
CA TRP A 116 7.97 -2.33 4.81
C TRP A 116 8.97 -3.47 4.62
N MET A 117 9.90 -3.68 5.55
CA MET A 117 10.77 -4.87 5.55
C MET A 117 9.95 -6.17 5.64
N ARG A 118 8.79 -6.13 6.32
CA ARG A 118 7.92 -7.30 6.49
C ARG A 118 7.45 -7.88 5.15
N LEU A 119 7.21 -7.04 4.15
CA LEU A 119 6.81 -7.46 2.81
C LEU A 119 7.83 -8.43 2.19
N PHE A 120 9.12 -8.08 2.24
CA PHE A 120 10.19 -8.90 1.67
C PHE A 120 10.41 -10.18 2.48
N ARG A 121 10.25 -10.10 3.81
CA ARG A 121 10.29 -11.28 4.69
C ARG A 121 9.14 -12.25 4.41
N ASN A 122 7.94 -11.75 4.17
CA ASN A 122 6.78 -12.56 3.79
C ASN A 122 7.04 -13.35 2.49
N ALA A 123 7.64 -12.71 1.48
CA ALA A 123 8.04 -13.39 0.25
C ALA A 123 8.99 -14.57 0.55
N ARG A 124 10.00 -14.35 1.40
CA ARG A 124 10.98 -15.37 1.79
C ARG A 124 10.34 -16.52 2.57
N VAL A 125 9.39 -16.24 3.46
CA VAL A 125 8.64 -17.24 4.22
C VAL A 125 7.78 -18.09 3.30
N TRP A 126 7.12 -17.50 2.31
CA TRP A 126 6.22 -18.23 1.40
C TRP A 126 6.94 -19.22 0.49
N VAL A 127 8.18 -18.92 0.06
CA VAL A 127 8.98 -19.83 -0.79
C VAL A 127 9.75 -20.90 0.00
N ASN A 128 9.70 -20.90 1.33
CA ASN A 128 10.21 -21.99 2.18
C ASN A 128 9.21 -23.12 2.29
#